data_AF-A0A1Z4UZX5-F1
#
_entry.id   AF-A0A1Z4UZX5-F1
#
_cell.length_a   1.000
_cell.length_b   1.000
_cell.length_c   1.000
_cell.angle_alpha   90.00
_cell.angle_beta   90.00
_cell.angle_gamma   90.00
#
_symmetry.space_group_name_H-M   'P 1'
#
loop_
_entity.id
_entity.type
_entity.pdbx_description
1 polymer ?
#
loop_
_entity_poly.entity_id
_entity_poly.type
_entity_poly.pdbx_seq_one_letter_code
_entity_poly.pdbx_strand_id
1 'polypeptide(L)' 'MDTGWDITGRVHAVVFHLRIIDGKICIEWDGTERGITGELLELGVEKDDIILGFIRPEYRQFTDFSVA' A
#
# COMPACT_ATOMS: atom_id res chain seq x y z
N MET A 1 4.73 5.18 10.51
CA MET A 1 4.12 6.49 10.82
C MET A 1 5.23 7.44 11.17
N ASP A 2 5.18 8.67 10.67
CA ASP A 2 6.09 9.74 11.07
C ASP A 2 5.34 10.71 11.99
N THR A 3 5.92 11.00 13.15
CA THR A 3 5.36 11.91 14.14
C THR A 3 6.48 12.68 14.79
N GLY A 4 6.46 14.01 14.66
CA GLY A 4 7.54 14.84 15.16
C GLY A 4 7.28 16.32 14.97
N TRP A 5 8.36 17.08 14.87
CA TRP A 5 8.37 18.49 14.55
C TRP A 5 9.49 18.74 13.55
N ASP A 6 9.24 19.60 12.57
CA ASP A 6 10.25 20.11 11.65
C ASP A 6 10.17 21.65 11.55
N ILE A 7 10.93 22.24 10.62
CA ILE A 7 10.94 23.69 10.40
C ILE A 7 9.58 24.25 9.92
N THR A 8 8.69 23.39 9.43
CA THR A 8 7.35 23.74 8.95
C THR A 8 6.27 23.52 10.01
N GLY A 9 6.58 22.81 11.09
CA GLY A 9 5.70 22.64 12.26
C GLY A 9 5.49 21.18 12.63
N ARG A 10 4.26 20.84 13.03
CA ARG A 10 3.90 19.50 13.51
C ARG A 10 3.89 18.50 12.35
N VAL A 11 4.69 17.44 12.48
CA VAL A 11 4.66 16.29 11.57
C VAL A 11 3.74 15.22 12.14
N HIS A 12 2.77 14.77 11.34
CA HIS A 12 1.85 13.66 11.63
C HIS A 12 1.39 13.01 10.33
N ALA A 13 2.14 12.00 9.87
CA ALA A 13 1.94 11.39 8.56
C ALA A 13 2.03 9.85 8.60
N VAL A 14 1.27 9.21 7.73
CA VAL A 14 1.41 7.78 7.45
C VAL A 14 2.49 7.63 6.37
N VAL A 15 3.49 6.78 6.61
CA VAL A 15 4.54 6.47 5.61
C VAL A 15 4.06 5.34 4.71
N PHE A 16 3.58 4.25 5.30
CA PHE A 16 2.83 3.19 4.62
C PHE A 16 1.76 2.63 5.56
N HIS A 17 0.71 2.05 4.98
CA HIS A 17 -0.35 1.35 5.71
C HIS A 17 -0.76 0.11 4.93
N LEU A 18 -0.62 -1.04 5.58
CA LEU A 18 -0.92 -2.36 5.04
C LEU A 18 -1.93 -3.07 5.95
N ARG A 19 -2.80 -3.87 5.36
CA ARG A 19 -3.70 -4.78 6.07
C ARG A 19 -3.60 -6.17 5.47
N ILE A 20 -3.81 -7.21 6.28
CA ILE A 20 -4.04 -8.56 5.78
C ILE A 20 -5.55 -8.82 5.90
N ILE A 21 -6.20 -9.05 4.77
CA ILE A 21 -7.65 -9.27 4.67
C ILE A 21 -7.85 -10.51 3.82
N ASP A 22 -8.55 -11.51 4.34
CA ASP A 22 -8.84 -12.77 3.64
C ASP A 22 -7.60 -13.44 3.03
N GLY A 23 -6.46 -13.35 3.74
CA GLY A 23 -5.17 -13.92 3.31
C GLY A 23 -4.38 -13.05 2.33
N LYS A 24 -4.92 -11.91 1.90
CA LYS A 24 -4.29 -11.00 0.92
C LYS A 24 -3.72 -9.76 1.58
N ILE A 25 -2.66 -9.22 0.98
CA ILE A 25 -1.99 -7.99 1.43
C ILE A 25 -2.67 -6.79 0.76
N CYS A 26 -3.42 -6.01 1.54
CA CYS A 26 -4.06 -4.78 1.08
C CYS A 26 -3.18 -3.56 1.40
N ILE A 27 -2.71 -2.88 0.36
CA ILE A 27 -1.88 -1.67 0.44
C ILE A 27 -2.78 -0.44 0.45
N GLU A 28 -3.04 0.12 1.62
CA GLU A 28 -3.93 1.28 1.82
C GLU A 28 -3.23 2.61 1.51
N TRP A 29 -1.94 2.69 1.81
CA TRP A 29 -1.10 3.85 1.54
C TRP A 29 0.35 3.41 1.39
N ASP A 30 1.05 4.01 0.44
CA ASP A 30 2.47 3.80 0.21
C ASP A 30 3.13 5.12 -0.21
N GLY A 31 3.86 5.71 0.73
CA GLY A 31 4.65 6.93 0.53
C GLY A 31 6.14 6.65 0.31
N THR A 32 6.53 5.41 -0.01
CA THR A 32 7.91 5.05 -0.29
C THR A 32 8.24 5.28 -1.77
N GLU A 33 9.48 5.69 -2.08
CA GLU A 33 9.90 5.92 -3.47
C GLU A 33 9.93 4.64 -4.30
N ARG A 34 10.41 3.54 -3.68
CA ARG A 34 10.55 2.25 -4.34
C ARG A 34 9.22 1.52 -4.54
N GLY A 35 8.25 1.77 -3.65
CA GLY A 35 6.95 1.13 -3.65
C GLY A 35 6.96 -0.28 -3.07
N ILE A 36 6.16 -0.50 -2.05
CA ILE A 36 5.96 -1.79 -1.36
C ILE A 36 5.42 -2.85 -2.34
N THR A 37 4.57 -2.44 -3.29
CA THR A 37 4.06 -3.36 -4.33
C THR A 37 5.19 -4.05 -5.08
N GLY A 38 6.24 -3.32 -5.46
CA GLY A 38 7.40 -3.88 -6.16
C GLY A 38 8.20 -4.83 -5.28
N GLU A 39 8.42 -4.46 -4.02
CA GLU A 39 9.15 -5.30 -3.05
C GLU A 39 8.43 -6.62 -2.77
N LEU A 40 7.10 -6.61 -2.66
CA LEU A 40 6.31 -7.83 -2.48
C LEU A 40 6.46 -8.79 -3.67
N LEU A 41 6.44 -8.26 -4.90
CA LEU A 41 6.64 -9.06 -6.11
C LEU A 41 8.07 -9.66 -6.16
N GLU A 42 9.09 -8.88 -5.80
CA GLU A 42 10.47 -9.38 -5.72
C GLU A 42 10.64 -10.50 -4.66
N LEU A 43 9.87 -10.44 -3.58
CA LEU A 43 9.84 -11.46 -2.53
C LEU A 43 9.00 -12.69 -2.91
N GLY A 44 8.39 -12.71 -4.10
CA GLY A 44 7.62 -13.83 -4.62
C GLY A 44 6.15 -13.86 -4.20
N VAL A 45 5.58 -12.74 -3.77
CA VAL A 45 4.13 -12.62 -3.56
C VAL A 45 3.46 -12.47 -4.92
N GLU A 46 2.48 -13.32 -5.20
CA GLU A 46 1.73 -13.26 -6.45
C GLU A 46 0.82 -12.03 -6.51
N LYS A 47 0.59 -11.49 -7.71
CA LYS A 47 -0.27 -10.30 -7.90
C LYS A 47 -1.70 -10.52 -7.37
N ASP A 48 -2.19 -11.75 -7.45
CA ASP A 48 -3.53 -12.16 -6.99
C ASP A 48 -3.68 -12.13 -5.46
N ASP A 49 -2.56 -12.10 -4.73
CA ASP A 49 -2.52 -12.00 -3.27
C ASP A 49 -2.32 -10.56 -2.77
N ILE A 50 -2.25 -9.58 -3.69
CA ILE A 50 -2.05 -8.17 -3.39
C ILE A 50 -3.29 -7.38 -3.83
N ILE A 51 -3.81 -6.54 -2.93
CA ILE A 51 -4.89 -5.59 -3.22
C ILE A 51 -4.30 -4.18 -3.18
N LEU A 52 -4.46 -3.42 -4.26
CA LEU A 52 -4.14 -1.98 -4.27
C LEU A 52 -5.27 -1.20 -3.58
N GLY A 53 -5.25 -1.17 -2.25
CA GLY A 53 -6.26 -0.55 -1.41
C GLY A 53 -6.49 0.94 -1.67
N PHE A 54 -5.43 1.67 -2.03
CA PHE A 54 -5.50 3.08 -2.44
C PHE A 54 -6.23 3.32 -3.78
N ILE A 55 -6.48 2.26 -4.57
CA ILE A 55 -7.32 2.33 -5.76
C ILE A 55 -8.77 2.06 -5.38
N ARG A 56 -9.68 2.92 -5.87
CA ARG A 56 -11.13 2.77 -5.64
C ARG A 56 -11.60 1.37 -6.06
N PRO A 57 -12.48 0.70 -5.28
CA PRO A 57 -12.92 -0.66 -5.56
C PRO A 57 -13.37 -0.91 -7.01
N GLU A 58 -14.15 0.01 -7.58
CA GLU A 58 -14.69 -0.06 -8.94
C GLU A 58 -13.62 0.00 -10.06
N TYR A 59 -12.42 0.47 -9.74
CA TYR A 59 -11.30 0.57 -10.68
C TYR A 59 -10.26 -0.54 -10.52
N ARG A 60 -10.32 -1.35 -9.46
CA ARG A 60 -9.34 -2.43 -9.23
C ARG A 60 -9.36 -3.48 -10.34
N GLN A 61 -10.51 -3.70 -10.97
CA GLN A 61 -10.66 -4.60 -12.13
C GLN A 61 -9.82 -4.20 -13.34
N PHE A 62 -9.35 -2.95 -13.42
CA PHE A 62 -8.49 -2.46 -14.50
C PHE A 62 -7.00 -2.53 -14.14
N THR A 63 -6.67 -3.13 -13.00
CA THR A 63 -5.30 -3.37 -12.56
C THR A 63 -4.93 -4.84 -12.73
N ASP A 64 -3.64 -5.16 -12.70
CA ASP A 64 -3.17 -6.55 -12.74
C ASP A 64 -3.22 -7.24 -11.37
N PHE A 65 -3.84 -6.61 -10.36
CA PHE A 65 -3.84 -7.05 -8.96
C PHE A 65 -5.23 -7.50 -8.52
N SER A 66 -5.31 -8.08 -7.33
CA SER A 66 -6.57 -8.56 -6.76
C SER A 66 -7.59 -7.44 -6.52
N VAL A 67 -8.86 -7.75 -6.79
CA VAL A 67 -9.99 -6.80 -6.59
C VAL A 67 -10.49 -6.76 -5.14
N ALA A 68 -10.35 -7.87 -4.42
CA ALA A 68 -10.83 -8.11 -3.06
C ALA A 68 -10.04 -9.24 -2.41
#